data_AF-A0A645BJ76-F1
#
_entry.id   AF-A0A645BJ76-F1
#
_cell.length_a   1.000
_cell.length_b   1.000
_cell.length_c   1.000
_cell.angle_alpha   90.00
_cell.angle_beta   90.00
_cell.angle_gamma   90.00
#
_symmetry.space_group_name_H-M   'P 1'
#
loop_
_entity.id
_entity.type
_entity.pdbx_description
1 polymer ?
#
loop_
_entity_poly.entity_id
_entity_poly.type
_entity_poly.pdbx_seq_one_letter_code
_entity_poly.pdbx_strand_id
1 'polypeptide(L)'
;MAGYYGFSMSNNAVEAYESGEKPKSKWTKREIIEEIKRQIEEEEVELNVSLSVIEKMPLEALMDLALYESSWHHTSGYFNETSFYSVDASEITESDIEDWRLPEKKAQTERRAKAHYTKWSGRGKSRQRTEIEEWGVVKGNWFYSDNGGKKKYIHGNWFEILEYGGEK
;
A
#
# COMPACT_ATOMS: atom_id res chain seq x y z
N MET A 1 25.91 -16.09 7.92
CA MET A 1 26.69 -14.98 8.50
C MET A 1 25.79 -13.75 8.44
N ALA A 2 25.31 -13.26 9.59
CA ALA A 2 24.27 -12.22 9.65
C ALA A 2 24.90 -10.83 9.41
N GLY A 3 24.74 -10.31 8.20
CA GLY A 3 25.14 -8.95 7.86
C GLY A 3 23.94 -8.13 7.41
N TYR A 4 23.95 -6.85 7.74
CA TYR A 4 23.05 -5.87 7.13
C TYR A 4 23.81 -5.25 5.95
N TYR A 5 23.13 -5.07 4.81
CA TYR A 5 23.61 -4.25 3.71
C TYR A 5 23.30 -2.77 4.02
N GLY A 6 24.32 -2.04 4.44
CA GLY A 6 24.20 -0.63 4.86
C GLY A 6 23.58 -0.45 6.26
N PHE A 7 22.77 0.61 6.44
CA PHE A 7 22.21 1.00 7.74
C PHE A 7 20.76 0.51 8.02
N SER A 8 20.08 -0.14 7.08
CA SER A 8 18.68 -0.55 7.30
C SER A 8 18.15 -1.79 6.55
N MET A 9 19.00 -2.55 5.83
CA MET A 9 18.53 -3.68 5.02
C MET A 9 19.31 -4.94 5.41
N SER A 10 18.61 -6.05 5.72
CA SER A 10 19.27 -7.33 6.03
C SER A 10 19.87 -7.93 4.75
N ASN A 11 21.01 -8.63 4.82
CA ASN A 11 21.58 -9.35 3.67
C ASN A 11 20.59 -10.34 3.07
N ASN A 12 19.73 -10.96 3.89
CA ASN A 12 18.66 -11.84 3.40
C ASN A 12 17.62 -11.10 2.56
N ALA A 13 17.37 -9.81 2.84
CA ALA A 13 16.46 -9.00 2.02
C ALA A 13 17.11 -8.63 0.68
N VAL A 14 18.44 -8.50 0.64
CA VAL A 14 19.20 -8.30 -0.60
C VAL A 14 19.23 -9.60 -1.42
N GLU A 15 19.51 -10.74 -0.78
CA GLU A 15 19.43 -12.07 -1.41
C GLU A 15 18.02 -12.41 -1.90
N ALA A 16 16.96 -11.96 -1.20
CA ALA A 16 15.58 -12.09 -1.66
C ALA A 16 15.32 -11.28 -2.95
N TYR A 17 15.81 -10.04 -3.05
CA TYR A 17 15.75 -9.29 -4.32
C TYR A 17 16.57 -9.96 -5.43
N GLU A 18 17.72 -10.54 -5.11
CA GLU A 18 18.57 -11.27 -6.06
C GLU A 18 17.95 -12.61 -6.50
N SER A 19 17.07 -13.20 -5.69
CA SER A 19 16.28 -14.40 -6.02
C SER A 19 14.89 -14.10 -6.59
N GLY A 20 14.53 -12.83 -6.75
CA GLY A 20 13.26 -12.39 -7.35
C GLY A 20 12.09 -12.26 -6.37
N GLU A 21 12.25 -12.64 -5.10
CA GLU A 21 11.23 -12.56 -4.07
C GLU A 21 11.16 -11.16 -3.45
N LYS A 22 9.96 -10.58 -3.32
CA LYS A 22 9.80 -9.28 -2.66
C LYS A 22 8.42 -9.10 -2.03
N PRO A 23 8.27 -8.18 -1.05
CA PRO A 23 6.97 -7.87 -0.47
C PRO A 23 5.97 -7.43 -1.54
N LYS A 24 4.68 -7.80 -1.39
CA LYS A 24 3.61 -7.52 -2.38
C LYS A 24 3.60 -6.06 -2.88
N SER A 25 3.85 -5.09 -2.00
CA SER A 25 3.87 -3.66 -2.34
C SER A 25 5.05 -3.20 -3.22
N LYS A 26 6.05 -4.06 -3.44
CA LYS A 26 7.23 -3.78 -4.25
C LYS A 26 7.15 -4.31 -5.67
N TRP A 27 6.19 -5.19 -5.96
CA TRP A 27 5.98 -5.70 -7.31
C TRP A 27 5.37 -4.64 -8.23
N THR A 28 5.98 -4.45 -9.40
CA THR A 28 5.37 -3.68 -10.48
C THR A 28 4.75 -4.58 -11.54
N LYS A 29 3.78 -4.05 -12.30
CA LYS A 29 3.12 -4.77 -13.38
C LYS A 29 4.11 -5.34 -14.38
N ARG A 30 5.13 -4.54 -14.72
CA ARG A 30 6.16 -4.93 -15.67
C ARG A 30 6.97 -6.13 -15.18
N GLU A 31 7.42 -6.09 -13.93
CA GLU A 31 8.21 -7.18 -13.35
C GLU A 31 7.43 -8.49 -13.30
N ILE A 32 6.15 -8.46 -12.92
CA ILE A 32 5.30 -9.66 -12.93
C ILE A 32 5.21 -10.25 -14.36
N ILE A 33 4.99 -9.39 -15.36
CA ILE A 33 4.88 -9.83 -16.76
C ILE A 33 6.22 -10.37 -17.29
N GLU A 34 7.35 -9.72 -16.96
CA GLU A 34 8.69 -10.20 -17.36
C GLU A 34 9.01 -11.56 -16.73
N GLU A 35 8.59 -11.78 -15.48
CA GLU A 35 8.79 -13.07 -14.79
C GLU A 35 7.90 -14.18 -15.38
N ILE A 36 6.63 -13.90 -15.70
CA ILE A 36 5.76 -14.84 -16.42
C ILE A 36 6.38 -15.21 -17.78
N LYS A 37 6.92 -14.23 -18.51
CA LYS A 37 7.60 -14.48 -19.80
C LYS A 37 8.82 -15.39 -19.63
N ARG A 38 9.61 -15.18 -18.58
CA ARG A 38 10.78 -16.00 -18.25
C ARG A 38 10.38 -17.46 -18.03
N GLN A 39 9.37 -17.71 -17.18
CA GLN A 39 8.88 -19.07 -16.88
C GLN A 39 8.38 -19.82 -18.13
N ILE A 40 7.80 -19.11 -19.10
CA ILE A 40 7.37 -19.69 -20.38
C ILE A 40 8.59 -19.99 -21.27
N GLU A 41 9.52 -19.04 -21.38
CA GLU A 41 10.71 -19.20 -22.24
C GLU A 41 11.63 -20.32 -21.75
N GLU A 42 11.70 -20.54 -20.43
CA GLU A 42 12.46 -21.63 -19.81
C GLU A 42 11.67 -22.96 -19.74
N GLU A 43 10.48 -23.02 -20.36
CA GLU A 43 9.59 -24.20 -20.36
C GLU A 43 9.24 -24.69 -18.94
N GLU A 44 9.32 -23.83 -17.93
CA GLU A 44 8.95 -24.14 -16.54
C GLU A 44 7.42 -24.24 -16.39
N VAL A 45 6.68 -23.48 -17.21
CA VAL A 45 5.21 -23.41 -17.18
C VAL A 45 4.63 -23.36 -18.58
N GLU A 46 3.62 -24.19 -18.84
CA GLU A 46 2.74 -24.07 -20.00
C GLU A 46 1.51 -23.21 -19.64
N LEU A 47 1.43 -22.01 -20.21
CA LEU A 47 0.27 -21.15 -20.00
C LEU A 47 -0.96 -21.67 -20.75
N ASN A 48 -2.06 -21.83 -20.02
CA ASN A 48 -3.38 -22.10 -20.59
C ASN A 48 -4.04 -20.84 -21.19
N VAL A 49 -3.43 -19.66 -21.02
CA VAL A 49 -3.99 -18.37 -21.45
C VAL A 49 -2.98 -17.62 -22.31
N SER A 50 -3.46 -16.91 -23.33
CA SER A 50 -2.60 -16.04 -24.13
C SER A 50 -1.95 -14.92 -23.30
N LEU A 51 -0.64 -14.75 -23.47
CA LEU A 51 0.15 -13.71 -22.81
C LEU A 51 -0.41 -12.29 -23.04
N SER A 52 -0.99 -12.04 -24.21
CA SER A 52 -1.61 -10.74 -24.54
C SER A 52 -2.83 -10.40 -23.68
N VAL A 53 -3.53 -11.40 -23.14
CA VAL A 53 -4.62 -11.18 -22.17
C VAL A 53 -4.04 -10.76 -20.83
N ILE A 54 -3.03 -11.48 -20.34
CA ILE A 54 -2.32 -11.19 -19.08
C ILE A 54 -1.73 -9.77 -19.11
N GLU A 55 -1.09 -9.36 -20.22
CA GLU A 55 -0.52 -8.02 -20.38
C GLU A 55 -1.55 -6.88 -20.25
N LYS A 56 -2.82 -7.15 -20.55
CA LYS A 56 -3.92 -6.17 -20.44
C LYS A 56 -4.52 -6.08 -19.04
N MET A 57 -4.28 -7.07 -18.17
CA MET A 57 -4.85 -7.09 -16.82
C MET A 57 -4.30 -5.95 -15.95
N PRO A 58 -5.08 -5.41 -14.99
CA PRO A 58 -4.59 -4.42 -14.05
C PRO A 58 -3.56 -5.04 -13.09
N LEU A 59 -2.75 -4.19 -12.45
CA LEU A 59 -1.71 -4.64 -11.50
C LEU A 59 -2.33 -5.44 -10.35
N GLU A 60 -3.46 -4.97 -9.81
CA GLU A 60 -4.15 -5.69 -8.73
C GLU A 60 -4.51 -7.13 -9.12
N ALA A 61 -4.97 -7.34 -10.36
CA ALA A 61 -5.32 -8.69 -10.82
C ALA A 61 -4.09 -9.59 -10.96
N LEU A 62 -3.01 -9.05 -11.53
CA LEU A 62 -1.74 -9.79 -11.64
C LEU A 62 -1.18 -10.14 -10.25
N MET A 63 -1.28 -9.22 -9.30
CA MET A 63 -0.86 -9.44 -7.91
C MET A 63 -1.70 -10.46 -7.15
N ASP A 64 -2.96 -10.67 -7.54
CA ASP A 64 -3.86 -11.62 -6.87
C ASP A 64 -3.85 -13.00 -7.53
N LEU A 65 -3.67 -13.05 -8.85
CA LEU A 65 -3.69 -14.29 -9.61
C LEU A 65 -2.31 -14.92 -9.81
N ALA A 66 -1.25 -14.11 -9.94
CA ALA A 66 0.07 -14.60 -10.30
C ALA A 66 1.05 -14.65 -9.12
N LEU A 67 0.75 -13.98 -7.99
CA LEU A 67 1.66 -13.96 -6.84
C LEU A 67 1.19 -14.92 -5.76
N TYR A 68 2.10 -15.76 -5.29
CA TYR A 68 1.91 -16.61 -4.12
C TYR A 68 2.89 -16.21 -3.01
N GLU A 69 2.50 -16.44 -1.76
CA GLU A 69 3.38 -16.23 -0.61
C GLU A 69 4.44 -17.34 -0.60
N SER A 70 5.68 -16.97 -0.90
CA SER A 70 6.80 -17.90 -1.02
C SER A 70 7.54 -18.06 0.30
N SER A 71 7.66 -16.97 1.05
CA SER A 71 8.44 -16.93 2.27
C SER A 71 7.96 -15.84 3.21
N TRP A 72 8.32 -15.98 4.48
CA TRP A 72 7.96 -15.03 5.51
C TRP A 72 9.18 -14.68 6.36
N HIS A 73 9.36 -13.39 6.60
CA HIS A 73 10.56 -12.90 7.27
C HIS A 73 10.24 -11.84 8.33
N HIS A 74 10.98 -11.91 9.43
CA HIS A 74 11.06 -10.78 10.36
C HIS A 74 11.85 -9.65 9.71
N THR A 75 11.23 -8.49 9.64
CA THR A 75 11.80 -7.25 9.15
C THR A 75 11.86 -6.25 10.31
N SER A 76 13.05 -5.78 10.68
CA SER A 76 13.34 -4.83 11.78
C SER A 76 13.42 -5.40 13.20
N GLY A 77 14.16 -4.68 14.07
CA GLY A 77 14.39 -5.03 15.47
C GLY A 77 13.15 -4.94 16.39
N TYR A 78 12.00 -4.50 15.88
CA TYR A 78 10.72 -4.51 16.58
C TYR A 78 9.88 -5.74 16.26
N PHE A 79 10.47 -6.79 15.68
CA PHE A 79 9.78 -8.02 15.29
C PHE A 79 8.63 -7.80 14.30
N ASN A 80 8.68 -6.76 13.46
CA ASN A 80 7.66 -6.60 12.42
C ASN A 80 7.79 -7.75 11.41
N GLU A 81 6.66 -8.25 10.96
CA GLU A 81 6.54 -9.45 10.16
C GLU A 81 6.18 -9.06 8.72
N THR A 82 6.93 -9.55 7.73
CA THR A 82 6.68 -9.25 6.32
C THR A 82 6.71 -10.53 5.49
N SER A 83 5.61 -10.79 4.80
CA SER A 83 5.52 -11.84 3.76
C SER A 83 6.18 -11.38 2.46
N PHE A 84 6.90 -12.30 1.84
CA PHE A 84 7.52 -12.19 0.53
C PHE A 84 6.77 -13.06 -0.47
N TYR A 85 6.81 -12.63 -1.72
CA TYR A 85 6.00 -13.19 -2.79
C TYR A 85 6.86 -13.44 -4.02
N SER A 86 6.53 -14.52 -4.72
CA SER A 86 7.07 -14.93 -6.02
C SER A 86 5.95 -15.05 -7.04
N VAL A 87 6.33 -15.04 -8.32
CA VAL A 87 5.40 -15.24 -9.43
C VAL A 87 5.28 -16.72 -9.73
N ASP A 88 4.06 -17.20 -9.90
CA ASP A 88 3.75 -18.51 -10.44
C ASP A 88 2.72 -18.34 -11.56
N ALA A 89 3.16 -18.49 -12.81
CA ALA A 89 2.29 -18.38 -13.97
C ALA A 89 1.33 -19.57 -14.12
N SER A 90 1.62 -20.71 -13.49
CA SER A 90 0.86 -21.96 -13.68
C SER A 90 -0.53 -21.92 -13.04
N GLU A 91 -0.68 -21.09 -12.01
CA GLU A 91 -1.95 -20.90 -11.28
C GLU A 91 -2.94 -20.01 -12.05
N ILE A 92 -2.51 -19.32 -13.12
CA ILE A 92 -3.37 -18.41 -13.88
C ILE A 92 -4.23 -19.21 -14.87
N THR A 93 -5.52 -19.35 -14.57
CA THR A 93 -6.47 -19.97 -15.51
C THR A 93 -7.33 -18.93 -16.25
N GLU A 94 -7.88 -19.33 -17.40
CA GLU A 94 -8.79 -18.48 -18.16
C GLU A 94 -10.06 -18.13 -17.36
N SER A 95 -10.52 -19.07 -16.53
CA SER A 95 -11.68 -18.86 -15.64
C SER A 95 -11.37 -17.79 -14.59
N ASP A 96 -10.18 -17.80 -13.99
CA ASP A 96 -9.81 -16.81 -12.98
C ASP A 96 -9.75 -15.39 -13.57
N ILE A 97 -9.27 -15.26 -14.79
CA ILE A 97 -9.22 -13.96 -15.49
C ILE A 97 -10.62 -13.45 -15.80
N GLU A 98 -11.53 -14.33 -16.25
CA GLU A 98 -12.90 -13.97 -16.60
C GLU A 98 -13.74 -13.63 -15.35
N ASP A 99 -13.50 -14.33 -14.23
CA ASP A 99 -14.20 -14.11 -12.97
C ASP A 99 -13.61 -12.92 -12.20
N TRP A 100 -12.33 -12.56 -12.42
CA TRP A 100 -11.67 -11.52 -11.64
C TRP A 100 -12.42 -10.17 -11.73
N ARG A 101 -12.65 -9.58 -10.56
CA ARG A 101 -13.25 -8.26 -10.41
C ARG A 101 -12.31 -7.37 -9.63
N LEU A 102 -12.24 -6.10 -10.04
CA LEU A 102 -11.59 -5.05 -9.25
C LEU A 102 -12.16 -5.08 -7.83
N PRO A 103 -11.32 -5.25 -6.79
CA PRO A 103 -11.80 -5.23 -5.42
C PRO A 103 -12.48 -3.88 -5.18
N GLU A 104 -13.66 -3.92 -4.56
CA GLU A 104 -14.37 -2.70 -4.21
C GLU A 104 -13.45 -1.86 -3.32
N LYS A 105 -13.06 -0.67 -3.80
CA LYS A 105 -12.38 0.30 -2.95
C LYS A 105 -13.35 0.64 -1.84
N LYS A 106 -13.06 0.19 -0.61
CA LYS A 106 -13.86 0.56 0.58
C LYS A 106 -14.04 2.08 0.54
N ALA A 107 -15.28 2.51 0.32
CA ALA A 107 -15.59 3.92 0.25
C ALA A 107 -15.11 4.56 1.55
N GLN A 108 -14.19 5.51 1.47
CA GLN A 108 -13.77 6.25 2.66
C GLN A 108 -15.01 6.97 3.17
N THR A 109 -15.55 6.52 4.30
CA THR A 109 -16.73 7.14 4.90
C THR A 109 -16.37 8.56 5.28
N GLU A 110 -16.98 9.52 4.59
CA GLU A 110 -16.87 10.94 4.91
C GLU A 110 -17.81 11.22 6.09
N ARG A 111 -17.25 11.72 7.19
CA ARG A 111 -18.04 12.05 8.40
C ARG A 111 -17.82 13.51 8.72
N ARG A 112 -18.92 14.24 8.94
CA ARG A 112 -18.83 15.62 9.42
C ARG A 112 -18.44 15.61 10.89
N ALA A 113 -17.50 16.46 11.26
CA ALA A 113 -16.99 16.53 12.61
C ALA A 113 -16.62 17.95 12.98
N LYS A 114 -16.77 18.28 14.26
CA LYS A 114 -16.14 19.45 14.87
C LYS A 114 -14.80 19.01 15.45
N ALA A 115 -13.73 19.65 15.03
CA ALA A 115 -12.38 19.33 15.50
C ALA A 115 -11.75 20.52 16.21
N HIS A 116 -11.03 20.22 17.28
CA HIS A 116 -10.09 21.11 17.93
C HIS A 116 -8.69 20.76 17.44
N TYR A 117 -7.93 21.73 16.96
CA TYR A 117 -6.53 21.50 16.63
C TYR A 117 -5.64 22.74 16.78
N THR A 118 -4.34 22.48 16.97
CA THR A 118 -3.34 23.55 17.05
C THR A 118 -2.80 23.93 15.67
N LYS A 119 -2.84 25.22 15.34
CA LYS A 119 -2.15 25.83 14.19
C LYS A 119 -0.92 26.58 14.66
N TRP A 120 0.22 26.24 14.07
CA TRP A 120 1.47 26.97 14.27
C TRP A 120 1.64 27.99 13.14
N SER A 121 1.84 29.26 13.50
CA SER A 121 2.16 30.34 12.56
C SER A 121 3.53 30.95 12.93
N GLY A 122 4.14 31.73 12.03
CA GLY A 122 5.44 32.37 12.27
C GLY A 122 6.67 31.50 11.96
N ARG A 123 7.88 32.06 12.12
CA ARG A 123 9.15 31.42 11.74
C ARG A 123 10.18 31.55 12.86
N GLY A 124 10.86 30.46 13.20
CA GLY A 124 11.89 30.48 14.25
C GLY A 124 11.32 30.83 15.63
N LYS A 125 11.88 31.85 16.29
CA LYS A 125 11.47 32.29 17.64
C LYS A 125 10.10 32.99 17.68
N SER A 126 9.54 33.41 16.54
CA SER A 126 8.20 34.01 16.45
C SER A 126 7.10 32.99 16.17
N ARG A 127 7.35 31.70 16.43
CA ARG A 127 6.31 30.67 16.29
C ARG A 127 5.20 30.92 17.30
N GLN A 128 4.00 31.18 16.81
CA GLN A 128 2.81 31.34 17.62
C GLN A 128 1.96 30.08 17.54
N ARG A 129 1.49 29.65 18.71
CA ARG A 129 0.54 28.57 18.87
C ARG A 129 -0.86 29.19 18.88
N THR A 130 -1.73 28.75 17.98
CA THR A 130 -3.13 29.16 17.96
C THR A 130 -4.00 27.92 18.00
N GLU A 131 -4.88 27.83 18.98
CA GLU A 131 -5.89 26.78 19.07
C GLU A 131 -7.09 27.18 18.22
N ILE A 132 -7.58 26.25 17.40
CA ILE A 132 -8.67 26.46 16.45
C ILE A 132 -9.69 25.36 16.66
N GLU A 133 -10.96 25.75 16.75
CA GLU A 133 -12.09 24.85 16.77
C GLU A 133 -13.00 25.14 15.59
N GLU A 134 -13.23 24.15 14.74
CA GLU A 134 -14.06 24.35 13.55
C GLU A 134 -14.68 23.06 13.04
N TRP A 135 -15.70 23.24 12.20
CA TRP A 135 -16.36 22.15 11.50
C TRP A 135 -15.62 21.81 10.21
N GLY A 136 -15.74 20.53 9.84
CA GLY A 136 -15.15 20.01 8.63
C GLY A 136 -15.56 18.58 8.35
N VAL A 137 -14.95 18.01 7.32
CA VAL A 137 -15.18 16.63 6.88
C VAL A 137 -13.94 15.79 7.20
N VAL A 138 -14.16 14.67 7.88
CA VAL A 138 -13.14 13.63 8.07
C VAL A 138 -13.26 12.62 6.93
N LYS A 139 -12.17 12.42 6.18
CA LYS A 139 -12.05 11.45 5.10
C LYS A 139 -10.79 10.61 5.30
N GLY A 140 -10.99 9.33 5.62
CA GLY A 140 -9.91 8.46 6.07
C GLY A 140 -9.26 9.03 7.33
N ASN A 141 -7.93 9.14 7.34
CA ASN A 141 -7.18 9.66 8.50
C ASN A 141 -6.96 11.19 8.47
N TRP A 142 -7.75 11.91 7.65
CA TRP A 142 -7.56 13.34 7.42
C TRP A 142 -8.84 14.14 7.69
N PHE A 143 -8.70 15.27 8.36
CA PHE A 143 -9.72 16.28 8.56
C PHE A 143 -9.53 17.46 7.60
N TYR A 144 -10.62 17.86 6.95
CA TYR A 144 -10.70 18.95 5.99
C TYR A 144 -11.64 20.02 6.56
N SER A 145 -11.08 21.18 6.92
CA SER A 145 -11.84 22.30 7.46
C SER A 145 -12.74 22.94 6.40
N ASP A 146 -13.95 23.35 6.81
CA ASP A 146 -14.89 24.12 5.98
C ASP A 146 -14.34 25.53 5.65
N ASN A 147 -13.52 26.11 6.52
CA ASN A 147 -12.87 27.42 6.31
C ASN A 147 -11.67 27.34 5.36
N GLY A 148 -11.38 26.15 4.82
CA GLY A 148 -10.27 25.91 3.92
C GLY A 148 -8.91 25.85 4.63
N GLY A 149 -7.89 25.42 3.88
CA GLY A 149 -6.52 25.29 4.38
C GLY A 149 -5.95 23.89 4.26
N LYS A 150 -4.84 23.64 4.96
CA LYS A 150 -4.15 22.34 4.91
C LYS A 150 -4.90 21.30 5.75
N LYS A 151 -5.16 20.13 5.15
CA LYS A 151 -5.71 18.96 5.85
C LYS A 151 -4.91 18.62 7.11
N LYS A 152 -5.59 18.12 8.13
CA LYS A 152 -5.02 17.76 9.44
C LYS A 152 -5.08 16.26 9.65
N TYR A 153 -4.02 15.67 10.17
CA TYR A 153 -3.97 14.25 10.48
C TYR A 153 -4.71 14.01 11.80
N ILE A 154 -5.73 13.16 11.78
CA ILE A 154 -6.66 13.02 12.93
C ILE A 154 -6.03 12.32 14.13
N HIS A 155 -4.98 11.52 13.93
CA HIS A 155 -4.22 10.88 15.01
C HIS A 155 -2.98 11.69 15.41
N GLY A 156 -2.93 12.98 15.06
CA GLY A 156 -1.85 13.88 15.46
C GLY A 156 -2.00 14.30 16.93
N ASN A 157 -0.88 14.46 17.64
CA ASN A 157 -0.86 14.80 19.08
C ASN A 157 -1.57 16.11 19.46
N TRP A 158 -1.83 17.01 18.50
CA TRP A 158 -2.45 18.32 18.73
C TRP A 158 -3.78 18.45 17.96
N PHE A 159 -4.48 17.34 17.80
CA PHE A 159 -5.75 17.25 17.10
C PHE A 159 -6.71 16.38 17.92
N GLU A 160 -7.93 16.87 18.09
CA GLU A 160 -8.99 16.17 18.80
C GLU A 160 -10.31 16.38 18.07
N ILE A 161 -11.10 15.31 17.93
CA ILE A 161 -12.46 15.41 17.42
C ILE A 161 -13.37 15.62 18.62
N LEU A 162 -14.00 16.79 18.68
CA LEU A 162 -14.90 17.15 19.77
C LEU A 162 -16.26 16.50 19.62
N GLU A 163 -16.78 16.48 18.38
CA GLU A 163 -18.11 15.96 18.09
C GLU A 163 -18.17 15.43 16.66
N TYR A 164 -18.86 14.30 16.46
CA TYR A 164 -19.29 13.86 15.13
C TYR A 164 -20.72 14.37 14.90
N GLY A 165 -20.89 15.25 13.93
CA GLY A 165 -22.20 15.81 13.58
C GLY A 165 -22.94 14.87 12.63
N GLY A 166 -24.16 14.49 13.02
CA GLY A 166 -25.10 13.75 12.19
C GLY A 166 -25.88 14.66 11.23
N GLU A 167 -25.93 14.20 9.98
CA GLU A 167 -26.79 14.61 8.85
C GLU A 167 -26.48 15.91 8.07
N LYS A 168 -26.87 15.81 6.80
CA LYS A 168 -26.59 16.67 5.63
C LYS A 168 -27.21 18.04 5.73
#